data_AF-A0A440IBC6-F1
#
_entry.id   AF-A0A440IBC6-F1
#
_cell.length_a   1.000
_cell.length_b   1.000
_cell.length_c   1.000
_cell.angle_alpha   90.00
_cell.angle_beta   90.00
_cell.angle_gamma   90.00
#
_symmetry.space_group_name_H-M   'P 1'
#
loop_
_entity.id
_entity.type
_entity.pdbx_description
1 polymer ?
#
loop_
_entity_poly.entity_id
_entity_poly.type
_entity_poly.pdbx_seq_one_letter_code
_entity_poly.pdbx_strand_id
1 'polypeptide(L)'
;MMPKVELPIPTFQQVARMAPELNSWTSMAARAYGMYSGINEAIKMTRGKNALAKERANEIRQEMIMMTLIRLFAVMDRQSEVSLQSAYRFLNQPTALAEVVQWYSSGQDPTVDAPATCSAALDKFLSVYRQVDFKGFGRIQSFRNGQIAHIAWPDAEKAKVTYSEVETMVRACCEMAGQLTLMTSGLNDWPDEHLNEAHHDAYEFWHAAISADAEGRLEDSKEAIP
;
A
#
# COMPACT_ATOMS: atom_id res chain seq x y z
N MET A 1 -8.09 -8.46 30.21
CA MET A 1 -8.95 -7.86 29.17
C MET A 1 -8.71 -6.35 29.23
N MET A 2 -7.89 -5.80 28.33
CA MET A 2 -7.67 -4.34 28.31
C MET A 2 -8.96 -3.67 27.81
N PRO A 3 -9.38 -2.54 28.39
CA PRO A 3 -10.55 -1.81 27.91
C PRO A 3 -10.34 -1.42 26.44
N LYS A 4 -11.38 -1.59 25.61
CA LYS A 4 -11.39 -1.03 24.25
C LYS A 4 -11.31 0.49 24.41
N VAL A 5 -10.14 1.05 24.17
CA VAL A 5 -9.99 2.50 24.02
C VAL A 5 -10.67 2.85 22.70
N GLU A 6 -11.87 3.41 22.78
CA GLU A 6 -12.51 4.03 21.62
C GLU A 6 -11.84 5.39 21.42
N LEU A 7 -11.06 5.49 20.33
CA LEU A 7 -10.49 6.77 19.91
C LEU A 7 -11.62 7.74 19.52
N PRO A 8 -11.47 9.03 19.80
CA PRO A 8 -12.45 10.03 19.39
C PRO A 8 -12.60 10.07 17.86
N ILE A 9 -13.76 10.54 17.41
CA ILE A 9 -13.98 10.86 16.00
C ILE A 9 -13.17 12.13 15.69
N PRO A 10 -12.26 12.11 14.70
CA PRO A 10 -11.48 13.30 14.35
C PRO A 10 -12.37 14.35 13.69
N THR A 11 -11.97 15.62 13.74
CA THR A 11 -12.58 16.69 12.92
C THR A 11 -12.12 16.58 11.46
N PHE A 12 -12.84 17.22 10.54
CA PHE A 12 -12.38 17.26 9.15
C PHE A 12 -10.99 17.89 9.00
N GLN A 13 -10.67 18.93 9.77
CA GLN A 13 -9.35 19.56 9.74
C GLN A 13 -8.24 18.57 10.14
N GLN A 14 -8.49 17.69 11.11
CA GLN A 14 -7.55 16.62 11.48
C GLN A 14 -7.42 15.60 10.35
N VAL A 15 -8.54 15.23 9.70
CA VAL A 15 -8.57 14.33 8.53
C VAL A 15 -7.77 14.92 7.36
N ALA A 16 -7.94 16.21 7.07
CA ALA A 16 -7.18 16.90 6.02
C ALA A 16 -5.68 16.98 6.32
N ARG A 17 -5.30 17.13 7.60
CA ARG A 17 -3.88 17.13 8.02
C ARG A 17 -3.22 15.76 7.92
N MET A 18 -3.95 14.67 8.16
CA MET A 18 -3.40 13.31 8.03
C MET A 18 -3.33 12.81 6.58
N ALA A 19 -4.14 13.38 5.67
CA ALA A 19 -4.24 12.87 4.30
C ALA A 19 -2.89 12.78 3.55
N PRO A 20 -1.99 13.78 3.59
CA PRO A 20 -0.69 13.67 2.91
C PRO A 20 0.20 12.57 3.48
N GLU A 21 0.19 12.39 4.81
CA GLU A 21 0.98 11.35 5.48
C GLU A 21 0.43 9.95 5.16
N LEU A 22 -0.90 9.79 5.17
CA LEU A 22 -1.56 8.54 4.77
C LEU A 22 -1.32 8.21 3.30
N ASN A 23 -1.34 9.21 2.41
CA ASN A 23 -0.97 9.04 1.01
C ASN A 23 0.49 8.55 0.92
N SER A 24 1.44 9.27 1.52
CA SER A 24 2.86 8.91 1.50
C SER A 24 3.11 7.49 2.02
N TRP A 25 2.52 7.11 3.15
CA TRP A 25 2.70 5.76 3.70
C TRP A 25 2.08 4.67 2.82
N THR A 26 0.93 4.96 2.22
CA THR A 26 0.26 4.06 1.27
C THR A 26 1.09 3.90 -0.01
N SER A 27 1.64 5.00 -0.54
CA SER A 27 2.57 5.02 -1.67
C SER A 27 3.82 4.18 -1.39
N MET A 28 4.37 4.21 -0.17
CA MET A 28 5.47 3.34 0.21
C MET A 28 5.07 1.86 0.30
N ALA A 29 3.83 1.55 0.72
CA ALA A 29 3.31 0.19 0.73
C ALA A 29 3.10 -0.35 -0.70
N ALA A 30 2.53 0.49 -1.56
CA ALA A 30 2.32 0.28 -2.99
C ALA A 30 3.64 -0.04 -3.70
N ARG A 31 4.68 0.80 -3.53
CA ARG A 31 6.02 0.57 -4.11
C ARG A 31 6.62 -0.76 -3.71
N ALA A 32 6.58 -1.09 -2.41
CA ALA A 32 7.12 -2.36 -1.93
C ALA A 32 6.36 -3.56 -2.51
N TYR A 33 5.03 -3.45 -2.62
CA TYR A 33 4.23 -4.51 -3.23
C TYR A 33 4.53 -4.63 -4.73
N GLY A 34 4.67 -3.50 -5.43
CA GLY A 34 5.06 -3.45 -6.83
C GLY A 34 6.38 -4.18 -7.06
N MET A 35 7.43 -3.83 -6.29
CA MET A 35 8.73 -4.51 -6.34
C MET A 35 8.59 -6.02 -6.10
N TYR A 36 7.87 -6.43 -5.05
CA TYR A 36 7.58 -7.84 -4.79
C TYR A 36 6.95 -8.53 -6.01
N SER A 37 5.91 -7.91 -6.58
CA SER A 37 5.13 -8.46 -7.68
C SER A 37 5.98 -8.60 -8.95
N GLY A 38 6.74 -7.58 -9.31
CA GLY A 38 7.64 -7.59 -10.47
C GLY A 38 8.75 -8.64 -10.34
N ILE A 39 9.39 -8.74 -9.16
CA ILE A 39 10.40 -9.79 -8.91
C ILE A 39 9.79 -11.19 -9.02
N ASN A 40 8.60 -11.39 -8.43
CA ASN A 40 7.89 -12.67 -8.48
C ASN A 40 7.56 -13.08 -9.91
N GLU A 41 7.16 -12.12 -10.75
CA GLU A 41 6.92 -12.36 -12.17
C GLU A 41 8.22 -12.69 -12.93
N ALA A 42 9.29 -11.92 -12.71
CA ALA A 42 10.59 -12.19 -13.33
C ALA A 42 11.07 -13.63 -13.03
N ILE A 43 11.02 -14.07 -11.76
CA ILE A 43 11.39 -15.43 -11.34
C ILE A 43 10.56 -16.50 -12.06
N LYS A 44 9.25 -16.25 -12.25
CA LYS A 44 8.34 -17.15 -12.97
C LYS A 44 8.68 -17.23 -14.46
N MET A 45 8.97 -16.10 -15.10
CA MET A 45 9.30 -16.04 -16.53
C MET A 45 10.67 -16.65 -16.84
N THR A 46 11.61 -16.60 -15.89
CA THR A 46 12.94 -17.24 -16.01
C THR A 46 12.97 -18.65 -15.41
N ARG A 47 11.84 -19.37 -15.43
CA ARG A 47 11.77 -20.74 -14.92
C ARG A 47 12.71 -21.66 -15.72
N GLY A 48 13.47 -22.51 -15.02
CA GLY A 48 14.47 -23.40 -15.64
C GLY A 48 15.88 -22.82 -15.74
N LYS A 49 16.04 -21.50 -15.62
CA LYS A 49 17.36 -20.88 -15.44
C LYS A 49 17.80 -21.05 -13.97
N ASN A 50 18.98 -21.64 -13.76
CA ASN A 50 19.63 -21.71 -12.45
C ASN A 50 20.74 -20.65 -12.43
N ALA A 51 20.60 -19.66 -11.56
CA ALA A 51 21.39 -18.44 -11.59
C ALA A 51 21.48 -17.87 -10.17
N LEU A 52 22.66 -17.38 -9.75
CA LEU A 52 22.85 -16.73 -8.46
C LEU A 52 21.96 -15.47 -8.33
N ALA A 53 21.78 -14.74 -9.43
CA ALA A 53 20.88 -13.60 -9.50
C ALA A 53 19.44 -13.98 -9.12
N LYS A 54 19.01 -15.21 -9.42
CA LYS A 54 17.66 -15.70 -9.08
C LYS A 54 17.52 -15.99 -7.59
N GLU A 55 18.58 -16.47 -6.93
CA GLU A 55 18.59 -16.66 -5.47
C GLU A 55 18.47 -15.31 -4.76
N ARG A 56 19.25 -14.30 -5.20
CA ARG A 56 19.17 -12.93 -4.69
C ARG A 56 17.82 -12.25 -4.94
N ALA A 57 17.25 -12.44 -6.12
CA ALA A 57 15.90 -11.99 -6.43
C ALA A 57 14.90 -12.56 -5.41
N ASN A 58 15.01 -13.84 -5.07
CA ASN A 58 14.10 -14.48 -4.13
C ASN A 58 14.23 -13.95 -2.69
N GLU A 59 15.44 -13.61 -2.23
CA GLU A 59 15.66 -12.96 -0.93
C GLU A 59 14.96 -11.60 -0.88
N ILE A 60 15.24 -10.73 -1.86
CA ILE A 60 14.68 -9.38 -1.92
C ILE A 60 13.15 -9.43 -2.08
N ARG A 61 12.63 -10.39 -2.87
CA ARG A 61 11.19 -10.62 -3.00
C ARG A 61 10.53 -10.84 -1.63
N GLN A 62 11.13 -11.66 -0.76
CA GLN A 62 10.58 -11.92 0.58
C GLN A 62 10.63 -10.68 1.47
N GLU A 63 11.70 -9.89 1.40
CA GLU A 63 11.80 -8.64 2.15
C GLU A 63 10.74 -7.63 1.70
N MET A 64 10.49 -7.51 0.40
CA MET A 64 9.54 -6.55 -0.13
C MET A 64 8.10 -6.84 0.28
N ILE A 65 7.67 -8.11 0.26
CA ILE A 65 6.32 -8.45 0.74
C ILE A 65 6.17 -8.20 2.25
N MET A 66 7.23 -8.45 3.02
CA MET A 66 7.25 -8.14 4.46
C MET A 66 7.15 -6.64 4.72
N MET A 67 7.86 -5.82 3.94
CA MET A 67 7.78 -4.37 4.00
C MET A 67 6.39 -3.84 3.63
N THR A 68 5.71 -4.45 2.65
CA THR A 68 4.31 -4.14 2.35
C THR A 68 3.43 -4.38 3.58
N LEU A 69 3.52 -5.56 4.20
CA LEU A 69 2.71 -5.91 5.37
C LEU A 69 2.91 -4.92 6.54
N ILE A 70 4.17 -4.59 6.85
CA ILE A 70 4.51 -3.63 7.91
C ILE A 70 3.85 -2.27 7.64
N ARG A 71 3.93 -1.77 6.40
CA ARG A 71 3.36 -0.48 6.02
C ARG A 71 1.83 -0.50 6.02
N LEU A 72 1.21 -1.59 5.59
CA LEU A 72 -0.25 -1.76 5.69
C LEU A 72 -0.73 -1.69 7.15
N PHE A 73 0.05 -2.18 8.12
CA PHE A 73 -0.28 -1.98 9.53
C PHE A 73 -0.28 -0.52 9.95
N ALA A 74 0.74 0.25 9.54
CA ALA A 74 0.81 1.66 9.88
C ALA A 74 -0.40 2.42 9.30
N VAL A 75 -0.74 2.15 8.04
CA VAL A 75 -1.85 2.83 7.34
C VAL A 75 -3.23 2.45 7.92
N MET A 76 -3.40 1.21 8.37
CA MET A 76 -4.69 0.67 8.82
C MET A 76 -4.76 0.47 10.35
N ASP A 77 -3.89 1.08 11.15
CA ASP A 77 -3.92 0.87 12.61
C ASP A 77 -5.18 1.48 13.25
N ARG A 78 -6.06 0.61 13.76
CA ARG A 78 -7.27 1.01 14.47
C ARG A 78 -6.98 1.82 15.73
N GLN A 79 -5.83 1.59 16.37
CA GLN A 79 -5.41 2.26 17.61
C GLN A 79 -4.60 3.53 17.36
N SER A 80 -4.34 3.88 16.09
CA SER A 80 -3.69 5.13 15.73
C SER A 80 -4.71 6.24 15.49
N GLU A 81 -4.34 7.45 15.90
CA GLU A 81 -5.05 8.69 15.55
C GLU A 81 -4.89 9.03 14.06
N VAL A 82 -3.79 8.59 13.45
CA VAL A 82 -3.44 8.75 12.03
C VAL A 82 -3.55 7.38 11.36
N SER A 83 -4.69 7.11 10.72
CA SER A 83 -4.95 5.90 9.93
C SER A 83 -6.14 6.09 9.00
N LEU A 84 -6.27 5.25 7.97
CA LEU A 84 -7.48 5.22 7.13
C LEU A 84 -8.73 4.80 7.93
N GLN A 85 -8.57 4.02 9.01
CA GLN A 85 -9.66 3.75 9.95
C GLN A 85 -10.06 5.00 10.74
N SER A 86 -9.11 5.89 11.06
CA SER A 86 -9.40 7.19 11.69
C SER A 86 -10.19 8.09 10.75
N ALA A 87 -9.75 8.22 9.49
CA ALA A 87 -10.48 8.95 8.46
C ALA A 87 -11.91 8.40 8.27
N TYR A 88 -12.06 7.07 8.20
CA TYR A 88 -13.38 6.43 8.09
C TYR A 88 -14.35 6.81 9.22
N ARG A 89 -13.87 6.93 10.48
CA ARG A 89 -14.74 7.31 11.61
C ARG A 89 -15.43 8.65 11.38
N PHE A 90 -14.71 9.61 10.80
CA PHE A 90 -15.28 10.91 10.40
C PHE A 90 -16.13 10.79 9.12
N LEU A 91 -15.59 10.17 8.07
CA LEU A 91 -16.25 10.12 6.75
C LEU A 91 -17.58 9.35 6.77
N ASN A 92 -17.78 8.46 7.75
CA ASN A 92 -19.04 7.73 7.94
C ASN A 92 -20.10 8.53 8.74
N GLN A 93 -19.83 9.77 9.14
CA GLN A 93 -20.81 10.63 9.82
C GLN A 93 -21.79 11.27 8.81
N PRO A 94 -23.06 11.51 9.19
CA PRO A 94 -24.03 12.18 8.30
C PRO A 94 -23.62 13.58 7.85
N THR A 95 -22.80 14.28 8.64
CA THR A 95 -22.34 15.65 8.33
C THR A 95 -21.10 15.70 7.44
N ALA A 96 -20.43 14.56 7.22
CA ALA A 96 -19.12 14.51 6.60
C ALA A 96 -19.09 15.14 5.21
N LEU A 97 -20.08 14.85 4.35
CA LEU A 97 -20.12 15.39 2.99
C LEU A 97 -20.19 16.92 2.98
N ALA A 98 -21.01 17.52 3.84
CA ALA A 98 -21.16 18.98 3.89
C ALA A 98 -19.84 19.65 4.32
N GLU A 99 -19.15 19.08 5.30
CA GLU A 99 -17.85 19.58 5.78
C GLU A 99 -16.75 19.42 4.72
N VAL A 100 -16.71 18.27 4.03
CA VAL A 100 -15.77 18.00 2.94
C VAL A 100 -15.97 19.00 1.79
N VAL A 101 -17.22 19.22 1.35
CA VAL A 101 -17.53 20.16 0.26
C VAL A 101 -17.16 21.58 0.63
N GLN A 102 -17.44 22.00 1.87
CA GLN A 102 -17.06 23.32 2.36
C GLN A 102 -15.54 23.50 2.31
N TRP A 103 -14.78 22.51 2.76
CA TRP A 103 -13.33 22.56 2.70
C TRP A 103 -12.79 22.56 1.28
N TYR A 104 -13.26 21.64 0.44
CA TYR A 104 -12.84 21.51 -0.95
C TYR A 104 -13.04 22.83 -1.70
N SER A 105 -14.21 23.45 -1.54
CA SER A 105 -14.54 24.73 -2.16
C SER A 105 -13.68 25.90 -1.67
N SER A 106 -13.09 25.80 -0.48
CA SER A 106 -12.20 26.85 0.06
C SER A 106 -10.80 26.85 -0.54
N GLY A 107 -10.38 25.74 -1.16
CA GLY A 107 -9.04 25.53 -1.69
C GLY A 107 -8.94 25.30 -3.19
N GLN A 108 -10.07 25.25 -3.92
CA GLN A 108 -10.13 24.90 -5.34
C GLN A 108 -10.69 26.02 -6.22
N ASP A 109 -10.41 25.93 -7.53
CA ASP A 109 -10.98 26.82 -8.53
C ASP A 109 -12.52 26.61 -8.60
N PRO A 110 -13.33 27.69 -8.60
CA PRO A 110 -14.80 27.63 -8.70
C PRO A 110 -15.36 26.89 -9.94
N THR A 111 -14.54 26.45 -10.90
CA THR A 111 -15.00 25.70 -12.08
C THR A 111 -15.35 24.23 -11.84
N VAL A 112 -14.99 23.65 -10.68
CA VAL A 112 -15.28 22.24 -10.35
C VAL A 112 -16.61 22.11 -9.60
N ASP A 113 -17.44 21.15 -9.99
CA ASP A 113 -18.64 20.75 -9.23
C ASP A 113 -18.23 20.03 -7.95
N ALA A 114 -17.85 20.80 -6.93
CA ALA A 114 -17.37 20.30 -5.65
C ALA A 114 -18.35 19.32 -4.98
N PRO A 115 -19.68 19.60 -4.90
CA PRO A 115 -20.65 18.63 -4.38
C PRO A 115 -20.59 17.27 -5.07
N ALA A 116 -20.60 17.23 -6.41
CA ALA A 116 -20.58 15.98 -7.17
C ALA A 116 -19.26 15.23 -6.98
N THR A 117 -18.12 15.92 -7.09
CA THR A 117 -16.79 15.33 -6.92
C THR A 117 -16.59 14.77 -5.52
N CYS A 118 -16.92 15.54 -4.47
CA CYS A 118 -16.78 15.09 -3.09
C CYS A 118 -17.72 13.93 -2.76
N SER A 119 -18.96 13.95 -3.26
CA SER A 119 -19.91 12.85 -3.05
C SER A 119 -19.39 11.54 -3.66
N ALA A 120 -18.93 11.60 -4.92
CA ALA A 120 -18.40 10.42 -5.61
C ALA A 120 -17.16 9.85 -4.90
N ALA A 121 -16.24 10.72 -4.48
CA ALA A 121 -15.02 10.31 -3.79
C ALA A 121 -15.31 9.71 -2.41
N LEU A 122 -16.22 10.32 -1.65
CA LEU A 122 -16.68 9.83 -0.35
C LEU A 122 -17.34 8.45 -0.47
N ASP A 123 -18.27 8.30 -1.41
CA ASP A 123 -18.96 7.04 -1.65
C ASP A 123 -17.99 5.92 -2.04
N LYS A 124 -17.02 6.25 -2.89
CA LYS A 124 -15.97 5.31 -3.30
C LYS A 124 -15.09 4.90 -2.12
N PHE A 125 -14.63 5.86 -1.31
CA PHE A 125 -13.86 5.58 -0.09
C PHE A 125 -14.63 4.63 0.84
N LEU A 126 -15.89 4.95 1.16
CA LEU A 126 -16.71 4.17 2.09
C LEU A 126 -17.01 2.77 1.53
N SER A 127 -17.26 2.67 0.23
CA SER A 127 -17.49 1.39 -0.45
C SER A 127 -16.27 0.48 -0.36
N VAL A 128 -15.07 1.01 -0.66
CA VAL A 128 -13.81 0.26 -0.59
C VAL A 128 -13.51 -0.17 0.84
N TYR A 129 -13.65 0.74 1.81
CA TYR A 129 -13.42 0.44 3.22
C TYR A 129 -14.29 -0.74 3.70
N ARG A 130 -15.57 -0.78 3.31
CA ARG A 130 -16.50 -1.86 3.70
C ARG A 130 -16.17 -3.21 3.09
N GLN A 131 -15.45 -3.24 1.97
CA GLN A 131 -15.00 -4.46 1.30
C GLN A 131 -13.71 -5.04 1.90
N VAL A 132 -13.00 -4.27 2.73
CA VAL A 132 -11.77 -4.74 3.38
C VAL A 132 -12.08 -5.91 4.33
N ASP A 133 -11.42 -7.05 4.12
CA ASP A 133 -11.46 -8.17 5.05
C ASP A 133 -10.62 -7.88 6.31
N PHE A 134 -11.20 -7.15 7.26
CA PHE A 134 -10.56 -6.85 8.54
C PHE A 134 -10.29 -8.09 9.39
N LYS A 135 -11.02 -9.20 9.18
CA LYS A 135 -10.77 -10.47 9.88
C LYS A 135 -9.51 -11.13 9.32
N GLY A 136 -9.35 -11.12 7.99
CA GLY A 136 -8.12 -11.46 7.30
C GLY A 136 -6.94 -10.61 7.79
N PHE A 137 -7.11 -9.29 7.81
CA PHE A 137 -6.11 -8.34 8.29
C PHE A 137 -5.72 -8.56 9.77
N GLY A 138 -6.69 -8.92 10.62
CA GLY A 138 -6.47 -9.24 12.03
C GLY A 138 -5.56 -10.46 12.25
N ARG A 139 -5.57 -11.44 11.33
CA ARG A 139 -4.63 -12.58 11.35
C ARG A 139 -3.19 -12.13 11.07
N ILE A 140 -3.04 -11.03 10.34
CA ILE A 140 -1.74 -10.40 10.12
C ILE A 140 -1.38 -9.59 11.39
N GLN A 141 -2.33 -8.89 12.03
CA GLN A 141 -2.06 -8.08 13.23
C GLN A 141 -1.53 -8.85 14.45
N SER A 142 -1.71 -10.18 14.55
CA SER A 142 -1.11 -10.98 15.64
C SER A 142 0.42 -10.94 15.66
N PHE A 143 1.08 -10.51 14.58
CA PHE A 143 2.52 -10.28 14.56
C PHE A 143 2.95 -9.02 15.36
N ARG A 144 2.03 -8.09 15.65
CA ARG A 144 2.29 -6.86 16.42
C ARG A 144 2.62 -7.13 17.89
N ASN A 145 2.08 -8.20 18.47
CA ASN A 145 2.25 -8.51 19.90
C ASN A 145 3.52 -9.33 20.22
N GLY A 146 4.33 -9.69 19.21
CA GLY A 146 5.48 -10.60 19.34
C GLY A 146 6.83 -10.07 18.86
N GLN A 147 6.99 -8.76 18.65
CA GLN A 147 8.18 -8.09 18.07
C GLN A 147 8.22 -8.17 16.52
N ILE A 148 7.98 -7.04 15.87
CA ILE A 148 8.09 -6.84 14.40
C ILE A 148 9.48 -7.27 13.87
N ALA A 149 10.50 -7.30 14.73
CA ALA A 149 11.87 -7.72 14.43
C ALA A 149 12.04 -9.23 14.11
N HIS A 150 11.02 -10.07 14.30
CA HIS A 150 11.13 -11.53 14.10
C HIS A 150 10.17 -12.11 13.06
N ILE A 151 9.44 -11.27 12.29
CA ILE A 151 8.50 -11.79 11.31
C ILE A 151 9.26 -12.27 10.08
N ALA A 152 9.38 -13.60 9.94
CA ALA A 152 9.86 -14.22 8.72
C ALA A 152 8.67 -14.65 7.84
N TRP A 153 8.89 -14.77 6.52
CA TRP A 153 7.85 -15.22 5.58
C TRP A 153 7.16 -16.55 5.98
N PRO A 154 7.86 -17.57 6.54
CA PRO A 154 7.22 -18.77 7.05
C PRO A 154 6.15 -18.52 8.14
N ASP A 155 6.23 -17.43 8.89
CA ASP A 155 5.23 -17.09 9.89
C ASP A 155 3.99 -16.44 9.27
N ALA A 156 4.16 -15.63 8.21
CA ALA A 156 3.05 -15.14 7.39
C ALA A 156 2.30 -16.28 6.67
N GLU A 157 3.03 -17.29 6.18
CA GLU A 157 2.44 -18.51 5.61
C GLU A 157 1.65 -19.33 6.66
N LYS A 158 2.16 -19.45 7.89
CA LYS A 158 1.42 -20.10 9.00
C LYS A 158 0.11 -19.36 9.34
N ALA A 159 0.07 -18.04 9.18
CA ALA A 159 -1.15 -17.23 9.33
C ALA A 159 -2.14 -17.37 8.14
N LYS A 160 -1.77 -18.15 7.11
CA LYS A 160 -2.51 -18.34 5.86
C LYS A 160 -2.82 -17.02 5.15
N VAL A 161 -1.87 -16.09 5.15
CA VAL A 161 -1.96 -14.86 4.36
C VAL A 161 -1.44 -15.16 2.96
N THR A 162 -2.32 -15.04 1.98
CA THR A 162 -2.01 -15.25 0.56
C THR A 162 -1.54 -13.94 -0.07
N TYR A 163 -0.73 -14.05 -1.12
CA TYR A 163 -0.29 -12.87 -1.88
C TYR A 163 -1.45 -12.08 -2.48
N SER A 164 -2.54 -12.76 -2.87
CA SER A 164 -3.77 -12.13 -3.37
C SER A 164 -4.50 -11.34 -2.28
N GLU A 165 -4.50 -11.81 -1.03
CA GLU A 165 -5.06 -11.05 0.09
C GLU A 165 -4.23 -9.77 0.34
N VAL A 166 -2.90 -9.85 0.25
CA VAL A 166 -2.02 -8.66 0.37
C VAL A 166 -2.24 -7.68 -0.78
N GLU A 167 -2.37 -8.18 -2.02
CA GLU A 167 -2.68 -7.35 -3.19
C GLU A 167 -3.99 -6.60 -3.02
N THR A 168 -5.04 -7.34 -2.65
CA THR A 168 -6.38 -6.77 -2.47
C THR A 168 -6.34 -5.68 -1.40
N MET A 169 -5.60 -5.92 -0.30
CA MET A 169 -5.46 -4.94 0.77
C MET A 169 -4.68 -3.69 0.34
N VAL A 170 -3.54 -3.85 -0.34
CA VAL A 170 -2.74 -2.69 -0.76
C VAL A 170 -3.50 -1.84 -1.77
N ARG A 171 -4.21 -2.45 -2.73
CA ARG A 171 -5.03 -1.73 -3.70
C ARG A 171 -6.21 -1.03 -3.04
N ALA A 172 -6.86 -1.66 -2.06
CA ALA A 172 -7.89 -1.01 -1.26
C ALA A 172 -7.35 0.21 -0.50
N CYS A 173 -6.15 0.12 0.08
CA CYS A 173 -5.49 1.26 0.74
C CYS A 173 -5.16 2.36 -0.27
N CYS A 174 -4.62 2.02 -1.45
CA CYS A 174 -4.30 2.98 -2.52
C CYS A 174 -5.54 3.77 -2.94
N GLU A 175 -6.63 3.06 -3.20
CA GLU A 175 -7.91 3.69 -3.58
C GLU A 175 -8.42 4.60 -2.46
N MET A 176 -8.47 4.13 -1.20
CA MET A 176 -8.90 4.96 -0.07
C MET A 176 -8.01 6.20 0.12
N ALA A 177 -6.69 6.07 0.04
CA ALA A 177 -5.76 7.19 0.20
C ALA A 177 -5.87 8.20 -0.96
N GLY A 178 -6.04 7.73 -2.19
CA GLY A 178 -6.27 8.60 -3.35
C GLY A 178 -7.59 9.36 -3.26
N GLN A 179 -8.70 8.69 -2.91
CA GLN A 179 -9.98 9.36 -2.69
C GLN A 179 -9.91 10.39 -1.56
N LEU A 180 -9.21 10.07 -0.47
CA LEU A 180 -8.98 11.00 0.63
C LEU A 180 -8.15 12.22 0.18
N THR A 181 -7.13 12.01 -0.66
CA THR A 181 -6.29 13.09 -1.20
C THR A 181 -7.12 13.99 -2.12
N LEU A 182 -7.93 13.40 -3.00
CA LEU A 182 -8.85 14.13 -3.86
C LEU A 182 -9.81 15.00 -3.03
N MET A 183 -10.47 14.44 -2.01
CA MET A 183 -11.40 15.19 -1.15
C MET A 183 -10.76 16.32 -0.35
N THR A 184 -9.49 16.19 0.02
CA THR A 184 -8.82 17.14 0.93
C THR A 184 -7.99 18.20 0.21
N SER A 185 -7.58 17.94 -1.03
CA SER A 185 -6.65 18.79 -1.79
C SER A 185 -7.04 19.03 -3.25
N GLY A 186 -8.06 18.34 -3.77
CA GLY A 186 -8.42 18.39 -5.20
C GLY A 186 -7.42 17.71 -6.15
N LEU A 187 -6.33 17.15 -5.62
CA LEU A 187 -5.28 16.53 -6.43
C LEU A 187 -5.62 15.09 -6.80
N ASN A 188 -5.26 14.71 -8.02
CA ASN A 188 -5.27 13.34 -8.52
C ASN A 188 -3.93 12.66 -8.22
N ASP A 189 -3.66 12.39 -6.95
CA ASP A 189 -2.44 11.73 -6.49
C ASP A 189 -2.78 10.32 -6.01
N TRP A 190 -2.53 9.33 -6.87
CA TRP A 190 -2.98 7.95 -6.71
C TRP A 190 -1.81 7.02 -6.36
N PRO A 191 -1.74 6.48 -5.12
CA PRO A 191 -0.67 5.56 -4.73
C PRO A 191 -0.52 4.30 -5.60
N ASP A 192 -1.57 3.89 -6.33
CA ASP A 192 -1.53 2.73 -7.23
C ASP A 192 -0.57 2.94 -8.42
N GLU A 193 -0.33 4.20 -8.84
CA GLU A 193 0.64 4.51 -9.89
C GLU A 193 2.04 4.01 -9.51
N HIS A 194 2.44 4.23 -8.25
CA HIS A 194 3.72 3.77 -7.74
C HIS A 194 3.83 2.25 -7.58
N LEU A 195 2.70 1.55 -7.43
CA LEU A 195 2.68 0.08 -7.46
C LEU A 195 3.03 -0.41 -8.87
N ASN A 196 2.38 0.16 -9.87
CA ASN A 196 2.53 -0.24 -11.27
C ASN A 196 3.93 0.10 -11.81
N GLU A 197 4.43 1.30 -11.49
CA GLU A 197 5.82 1.72 -11.82
C GLU A 197 6.84 0.76 -11.19
N ALA A 198 6.76 0.55 -9.87
CA ALA A 198 7.72 -0.29 -9.16
C ALA A 198 7.65 -1.77 -9.59
N HIS A 199 6.47 -2.25 -10.00
CA HIS A 199 6.32 -3.56 -10.61
C HIS A 199 7.07 -3.63 -11.94
N HIS A 200 6.85 -2.68 -12.84
CA HIS A 200 7.48 -2.66 -14.15
C HIS A 200 9.02 -2.60 -14.02
N ASP A 201 9.53 -1.66 -13.23
CA ASP A 201 10.97 -1.46 -13.05
C ASP A 201 11.65 -2.70 -12.46
N ALA A 202 11.02 -3.31 -11.44
CA ALA A 202 11.56 -4.51 -10.81
C ALA A 202 11.51 -5.73 -11.73
N TYR A 203 10.44 -5.89 -12.51
CA TYR A 203 10.32 -6.96 -13.49
C TYR A 203 11.45 -6.87 -14.53
N GLU A 204 11.60 -5.72 -15.19
CA GLU A 204 12.59 -5.51 -16.25
C GLU A 204 14.01 -5.76 -15.74
N PHE A 205 14.35 -5.19 -14.59
CA PHE A 205 15.67 -5.35 -13.97
C PHE A 205 15.99 -6.82 -13.68
N TRP A 206 15.11 -7.52 -12.94
CA TRP A 206 15.39 -8.88 -12.50
C TRP A 206 15.30 -9.89 -13.63
N HIS A 207 14.40 -9.70 -14.59
CA HIS A 207 14.32 -10.55 -15.76
C HIS A 207 15.62 -10.48 -16.58
N ALA A 208 16.14 -9.27 -16.80
CA ALA A 208 17.42 -9.06 -17.48
C ALA A 208 18.59 -9.65 -16.69
N ALA A 209 18.69 -9.37 -15.39
CA ALA A 209 19.77 -9.84 -14.53
C ALA A 209 19.83 -11.38 -14.45
N ILE A 210 18.69 -12.04 -14.22
CA ILE A 210 18.62 -13.51 -14.14
C ILE A 210 18.96 -14.14 -15.50
N SER A 211 18.52 -13.52 -16.59
CA SER A 211 18.82 -14.02 -17.94
C SER A 211 20.29 -13.88 -18.30
N ALA A 212 20.91 -12.75 -17.99
CA ALA A 212 22.34 -12.53 -18.23
C ALA A 212 23.21 -13.50 -17.40
N ASP A 213 22.88 -13.69 -16.13
CA ASP A 213 23.61 -14.59 -15.22
C ASP A 213 23.56 -16.04 -15.70
N ALA A 214 22.36 -16.51 -16.06
CA ALA A 214 22.16 -17.88 -16.56
C ALA A 214 22.90 -18.17 -17.88
N GLU A 215 23.27 -17.13 -18.62
CA GLU A 215 23.99 -17.22 -19.89
C GLU A 215 25.49 -16.95 -19.72
N GLY A 216 25.99 -16.80 -18.49
CA GLY A 216 27.40 -16.52 -18.19
C GLY A 216 27.83 -15.07 -18.46
N ARG A 217 26.91 -14.20 -18.89
CA ARG A 217 27.20 -12.85 -19.38
C ARG A 217 27.50 -11.84 -18.26
N LEU A 218 27.36 -12.21 -16.99
CA LEU A 218 27.74 -11.36 -15.87
C LEU A 218 29.25 -11.42 -15.55
N GLU A 219 29.92 -12.53 -15.87
CA GLU A 219 31.37 -12.69 -15.61
C GLU A 219 32.25 -12.00 -16.67
N ASP A 220 31.81 -11.99 -17.93
CA ASP A 220 32.51 -11.35 -19.06
C ASP A 220 32.66 -9.82 -18.92
N SER A 221 31.91 -9.19 -18.02
CA SER A 221 31.99 -7.74 -17.77
C SER A 221 33.16 -7.32 -16.87
N LYS A 222 33.84 -8.27 -16.21
CA LYS A 222 34.99 -7.98 -15.33
C LYS A 222 36.33 -7.88 -16.06
N GLU A 223 36.43 -8.32 -17.32
CA GLU A 223 37.69 -8.28 -18.09
C GLU A 223 37.84 -7.00 -18.95
N ALA A 224 36.87 -6.09 -18.93
CA ALA A 224 36.91 -4.85 -19.69
C ALA A 224 37.15 -3.62 -18.80
N ILE A 225 38.25 -3.59 -18.06
CA ILE A 225 38.82 -2.35 -17.52
C ILE A 225 40.33 -2.36 -17.83
N PRO A 226 40.82 -1.49 -18.75
CA PRO A 226 42.25 -1.35 -19.01
C PRO A 226 43.01 -0.71 -17.82
#